data_AF-D6WX59-F1
#
_entry.id   AF-D6WX59-F1
#
_cell.length_a   1.000
_cell.length_b   1.000
_cell.length_c   1.000
_cell.angle_alpha   90.00
_cell.angle_beta   90.00
_cell.angle_gamma   90.00
#
_symmetry.space_group_name_H-M   'P 1'
#
loop_
_entity.id
_entity.type
_entity.pdbx_description
1 polymer ?
#
loop_
_entity_poly.entity_id
_entity_poly.type
_entity_poly.pdbx_seq_one_letter_code
_entity_poly.pdbx_strand_id
1 'polypeptide(L)'
;MSRYAKYADLTKLSTEYARRMLRLSNRIFGEVARPTNSKSMKVVRMFSEKPLNLRREVTHYYPRHVETGSLMIKLRHYGLYRDEHADFKEEMERMRVLRGKAKPKRQPRSKQQQEEEKKE
;
A
#
# COMPACT_ATOMS: atom_id res chain seq x y z
N MET A 1 31.96 16.56 37.06
CA MET A 1 30.57 16.25 36.65
C MET A 1 29.78 17.55 36.54
N SER A 2 29.16 17.79 35.38
CA SER A 2 28.40 19.02 35.11
C SER A 2 27.13 19.11 35.99
N ARG A 3 26.77 20.32 36.46
CA ARG A 3 25.60 20.55 37.32
C ARG A 3 24.28 20.09 36.66
N TYR A 4 24.22 20.02 35.34
CA TYR A 4 23.04 19.55 34.59
C TYR A 4 22.72 18.06 34.83
N ALA A 5 23.72 17.22 35.05
CA ALA A 5 23.52 15.80 35.33
C ALA A 5 22.74 15.60 36.65
N LYS A 6 22.97 16.46 37.65
CA LYS A 6 22.27 16.40 38.94
C LYS A 6 20.75 16.53 38.78
N TYR A 7 20.26 17.38 37.87
CA TYR A 7 18.82 17.57 37.65
C TYR A 7 18.16 16.40 36.91
N ALA A 8 18.88 15.77 35.98
CA ALA A 8 18.41 14.56 35.30
C ALA A 8 18.37 13.34 36.25
N ASP A 9 19.21 13.31 37.28
CA ASP A 9 19.17 12.27 38.30
C ASP A 9 18.05 12.51 39.32
N LEU A 10 17.68 13.78 39.59
CA LEU A 10 16.54 14.11 40.46
C LEU A 10 15.21 13.56 39.95
N THR A 11 14.99 13.48 38.63
CA THR A 11 13.76 12.93 38.05
C THR A 11 13.63 11.41 38.19
N LYS A 12 14.73 10.71 38.49
CA LYS A 12 14.75 9.25 38.73
C LYS A 12 14.41 8.89 40.18
N LEU A 13 14.46 9.86 41.10
CA LEU A 13 14.12 9.66 42.50
C LEU A 13 12.60 9.50 42.69
N SER A 14 12.20 8.81 43.75
CA SER A 14 10.79 8.59 44.09
C SER A 14 10.16 9.72 44.91
N THR A 15 10.85 10.86 45.08
CA THR A 15 10.39 12.01 45.85
C THR A 15 9.16 12.67 45.22
N GLU A 16 8.39 13.39 46.03
CA GLU A 16 7.18 14.09 45.60
C GLU A 16 7.50 15.15 44.52
N TYR A 17 8.56 15.93 44.75
CA TYR A 17 9.08 16.90 43.80
C TYR A 17 9.45 16.27 42.46
N ALA A 18 10.16 15.14 42.46
CA ALA A 18 10.55 14.42 41.24
C ALA A 18 9.33 14.00 40.42
N ARG A 19 8.27 13.49 41.06
CA ARG A 19 7.01 13.14 40.39
C ARG A 19 6.30 14.36 39.80
N ARG A 20 6.31 15.50 40.49
CA ARG A 20 5.76 16.77 39.96
C ARG A 20 6.53 17.25 38.74
N MET A 21 7.87 17.21 38.80
CA MET A 21 8.73 17.58 37.69
C MET A 21 8.54 16.67 36.49
N LEU A 22 8.47 15.35 36.68
CA LEU A 22 8.20 14.38 35.60
C LEU A 22 6.81 14.59 34.97
N ARG A 23 5.79 14.86 35.78
CA ARG A 23 4.45 15.15 35.24
C ARG A 23 4.45 16.46 34.44
N LEU A 24 5.17 17.47 34.91
CA LEU A 24 5.29 18.75 34.23
C LEU A 24 6.03 18.61 32.90
N SER A 25 7.17 17.92 32.87
CA SER A 25 7.93 17.66 31.63
C SER A 25 7.06 16.94 30.60
N ASN A 26 6.33 15.90 31.01
CA ASN A 26 5.46 15.17 30.09
C ASN A 26 4.36 16.07 29.51
N ARG A 27 3.83 17.03 30.27
CA ARG A 27 2.85 18.00 29.74
C ARG A 27 3.48 18.99 28.76
N ILE A 28 4.69 19.47 29.07
CA ILE A 28 5.42 20.42 28.20
C ILE A 28 5.75 19.77 26.86
N PHE A 29 6.23 18.53 26.87
CA PHE A 29 6.65 17.81 25.66
C PHE A 29 5.54 16.98 25.00
N GLY A 30 4.31 17.02 25.52
CA GLY A 30 3.17 16.29 24.93
C GLY A 30 3.21 14.77 25.13
N GLU A 31 4.01 14.28 26.08
CA GLU A 31 4.03 12.88 26.48
C GLU A 31 2.90 12.53 27.46
N VAL A 32 2.80 11.26 27.86
CA VAL A 32 1.74 10.79 28.74
C VAL A 32 1.96 11.31 30.18
N ALA A 33 1.18 12.31 30.59
CA ALA A 33 1.32 12.95 31.90
C ALA A 33 0.73 12.17 33.08
N ARG A 34 -0.25 11.29 32.83
CA ARG A 34 -0.85 10.44 33.87
C ARG A 34 -0.09 9.11 33.93
N PRO A 35 0.24 8.59 35.13
CA PRO A 35 0.84 7.27 35.24
C PRO A 35 -0.14 6.25 34.67
N THR A 36 0.24 5.60 33.58
CA THR A 36 -0.63 4.72 32.81
C THR A 36 -0.02 3.32 32.80
N ASN A 37 -0.85 2.28 32.87
CA ASN A 37 -0.40 0.89 32.84
C ASN A 37 0.30 0.56 31.50
N SER A 38 1.25 -0.37 31.52
CA SER A 38 2.00 -0.85 30.34
C SER A 38 1.07 -1.34 29.21
N LYS A 39 -0.05 -1.99 29.55
CA LYS A 39 -1.05 -2.42 28.55
C LYS A 39 -1.69 -1.24 27.83
N SER A 40 -2.01 -0.16 28.54
CA SER A 40 -2.65 1.03 27.97
C SER A 40 -1.68 1.87 27.13
N MET A 41 -0.37 1.81 27.41
CA MET A 41 0.66 2.43 26.57
C MET A 41 0.71 1.85 25.15
N LYS A 42 0.13 0.67 24.90
CA LYS A 42 -0.03 0.11 23.54
C LYS A 42 -0.83 1.04 22.64
N VAL A 43 -1.86 1.70 23.16
CA VAL A 43 -2.71 2.61 22.38
C VAL A 43 -1.90 3.82 21.91
N VAL A 44 -1.09 4.39 22.82
CA VAL A 44 -0.19 5.50 22.49
C VAL A 44 0.77 5.09 21.36
N ARG A 45 1.38 3.89 21.44
CA ARG A 45 2.27 3.38 20.39
C ARG A 45 1.55 3.15 19.05
N MET A 46 0.35 2.57 19.09
CA MET A 46 -0.46 2.31 17.91
C MET A 46 -0.81 3.59 17.13
N PHE A 47 -1.06 4.69 17.84
CA PHE A 47 -1.37 5.99 17.22
C PHE A 47 -0.15 6.86 16.96
N SER A 48 0.98 6.63 17.63
CA SER A 48 2.24 7.30 17.32
C SER A 48 2.87 6.77 16.03
N GLU A 49 2.63 5.51 15.70
CA GLU A 49 3.14 4.88 14.48
C GLU A 49 2.13 4.95 13.33
N LYS A 50 2.64 4.94 12.09
CA LYS A 50 1.78 4.75 10.92
C LYS A 50 1.24 3.32 10.91
N PRO A 51 -0.10 3.12 10.78
CA PRO A 51 -0.67 1.78 10.78
C PRO A 51 -0.23 1.02 9.52
N LEU A 52 -0.08 -0.30 9.65
CA LEU A 52 0.53 -1.19 8.64
C LEU A 52 -0.10 -1.02 7.25
N ASN A 53 -1.43 -0.96 7.20
CA ASN A 53 -2.21 -0.82 5.96
C ASN A 53 -2.01 0.51 5.23
N LEU A 54 -1.45 1.53 5.87
CA LEU A 54 -1.11 2.80 5.24
C LEU A 54 0.39 2.93 4.95
N ARG A 55 1.21 1.97 5.39
CA ARG A 55 2.65 1.98 5.09
C ARG A 55 2.84 1.82 3.58
N ARG A 56 3.77 2.59 3.02
CA ARG A 56 4.04 2.59 1.57
C ARG A 56 4.50 1.23 1.10
N GLU A 57 5.33 0.57 1.90
CA GLU A 57 5.84 -0.80 1.67
C GLU A 57 4.71 -1.81 1.44
N VAL A 58 3.59 -1.67 2.16
CA VAL A 58 2.43 -2.57 2.05
C VAL A 58 1.51 -2.13 0.92
N THR A 59 1.15 -0.84 0.86
CA THR A 59 0.18 -0.30 -0.11
C THR A 59 0.71 -0.29 -1.54
N HIS A 60 1.99 0.01 -1.72
CA HIS A 60 2.65 0.11 -3.03
C HIS A 60 3.54 -1.09 -3.31
N TYR A 61 3.19 -2.25 -2.75
CA TYR A 61 3.95 -3.48 -2.92
C TYR A 61 4.08 -3.87 -4.40
N TYR A 62 2.96 -3.81 -5.14
CA TYR A 62 2.98 -4.01 -6.59
C TYR A 62 3.09 -2.68 -7.34
N PRO A 63 3.87 -2.62 -8.43
CA PRO A 63 3.88 -1.47 -9.31
C PRO A 63 2.52 -1.30 -10.02
N ARG A 64 2.28 -0.10 -10.51
CA ARG A 64 1.06 0.28 -11.22
C ARG A 64 1.06 -0.25 -12.67
N HIS A 65 0.98 -1.58 -12.81
CA HIS A 65 1.14 -2.29 -14.08
C HIS A 65 0.08 -1.93 -15.15
N VAL A 66 -1.14 -1.55 -14.74
CA VAL A 66 -2.20 -1.11 -15.65
C VAL A 66 -1.85 0.24 -16.30
N GLU A 67 -1.36 1.18 -15.49
CA GLU A 67 -0.96 2.51 -15.95
C GLU A 67 0.26 2.41 -16.87
N THR A 68 1.27 1.63 -16.48
CA THR A 68 2.46 1.42 -17.29
C THR A 68 2.13 0.70 -18.60
N GLY A 69 1.28 -0.33 -18.57
CA GLY A 69 0.82 -1.02 -19.77
C GLY A 69 0.06 -0.09 -20.72
N SER A 70 -0.89 0.70 -20.19
CA SER A 70 -1.64 1.67 -21.00
C SER A 70 -0.73 2.74 -21.61
N LEU A 71 0.27 3.21 -20.85
CA LEU A 71 1.26 4.16 -21.33
C LEU A 71 2.05 3.60 -22.51
N MET A 72 2.60 2.38 -22.38
CA MET A 72 3.43 1.77 -23.44
C MET A 72 2.60 1.47 -24.70
N ILE A 73 1.35 1.04 -24.55
CA ILE A 73 0.43 0.85 -25.69
C ILE A 73 0.20 2.18 -26.43
N LYS A 74 -0.04 3.28 -25.71
CA LYS A 74 -0.22 4.61 -26.33
C LYS A 74 1.04 5.08 -27.04
N LEU A 75 2.20 4.89 -26.42
CA LEU A 75 3.49 5.23 -27.05
C LEU A 75 3.74 4.42 -28.33
N ARG A 76 3.34 3.15 -28.36
CA ARG A 76 3.37 2.33 -29.57
C ARG A 76 2.48 2.90 -30.66
N HIS A 77 1.24 3.28 -30.33
CA HIS A 77 0.34 3.88 -31.30
C HIS A 77 0.82 5.23 -31.85
N TYR A 78 1.56 6.00 -31.05
CA TYR A 78 2.19 7.24 -31.52
C TYR A 78 3.49 7.00 -32.31
N GLY A 79 3.98 5.76 -32.40
CA GLY A 79 5.27 5.45 -33.04
C GLY A 79 6.49 5.87 -32.22
N LEU A 80 6.32 6.23 -30.96
CA LEU A 80 7.39 6.63 -30.04
C LEU A 80 8.06 5.43 -29.36
N TYR A 81 7.38 4.30 -29.33
CA TYR A 81 7.86 3.06 -28.72
C TYR A 81 7.63 1.88 -29.67
N ARG A 82 8.62 0.99 -29.77
CA ARG A 82 8.52 -0.26 -30.53
C ARG A 82 8.41 -1.44 -29.57
N ASP A 83 7.28 -2.12 -29.59
CA ASP A 83 7.02 -3.32 -28.78
C ASP A 83 7.15 -4.58 -29.63
N GLU A 84 8.34 -5.16 -29.65
CA GLU A 84 8.64 -6.36 -30.45
C GLU A 84 7.80 -7.57 -30.04
N HIS A 85 7.41 -7.65 -28.76
CA HIS A 85 6.59 -8.75 -28.25
C HIS A 85 5.14 -8.64 -28.74
N ALA A 86 4.59 -7.42 -28.77
CA ALA A 86 3.29 -7.17 -29.37
C ALA A 86 3.31 -7.44 -30.88
N ASP A 87 4.34 -6.96 -31.58
CA ASP A 87 4.50 -7.17 -33.03
C ASP A 87 4.54 -8.66 -33.38
N PHE A 88 5.29 -9.46 -32.61
CA PHE A 88 5.35 -10.91 -32.81
C PHE A 88 3.99 -11.59 -32.58
N LYS A 89 3.26 -11.19 -31.54
CA LYS A 89 1.93 -11.76 -31.25
C LYS A 89 0.93 -11.45 -32.37
N GLU A 90 0.92 -10.22 -32.87
CA GLU A 90 0.04 -9.79 -33.96
C GLU A 90 0.34 -10.55 -35.25
N GLU A 91 1.62 -10.73 -35.58
CA GLU A 91 2.03 -11.49 -36.77
C GLU A 91 1.65 -12.97 -36.66
N MET A 92 1.82 -13.56 -35.48
CA MET A 92 1.39 -14.94 -35.22
C MET A 92 -0.13 -15.11 -35.30
N GLU A 93 -0.89 -14.12 -34.85
CA GLU A 93 -2.34 -14.09 -34.98
C GLU A 93 -2.77 -13.97 -36.45
N ARG A 94 -2.14 -13.08 -37.23
CA ARG A 94 -2.35 -12.93 -38.68
C ARG A 94 -2.13 -14.26 -39.41
N MET A 95 -1.01 -14.93 -39.14
CA MET A 95 -0.69 -16.24 -39.72
C MET A 95 -1.63 -17.36 -39.27
N ARG A 96 -2.24 -17.24 -38.08
CA ARG A 96 -3.23 -18.21 -37.59
C ARG A 96 -4.58 -18.02 -38.29
N VAL A 97 -5.00 -16.78 -38.53
CA VAL A 97 -6.20 -16.45 -39.31
C VAL A 97 -6.08 -16.96 -40.74
N LEU A 98 -4.94 -16.74 -41.39
CA LEU A 98 -4.69 -17.26 -42.75
C LEU A 98 -4.77 -18.79 -42.83
N ARG A 99 -4.42 -19.49 -41.74
CA ARG A 99 -4.56 -20.95 -41.62
C ARG A 99 -5.98 -21.42 -41.30
N GLY A 100 -6.96 -20.51 -41.22
CA GLY A 100 -8.33 -20.81 -40.82
C GLY A 100 -8.49 -21.14 -39.33
N LYS A 101 -7.44 -21.01 -38.51
CA LYS A 101 -7.45 -21.29 -37.06
C LYS A 101 -7.75 -20.04 -36.24
N ALA A 102 -8.52 -19.11 -36.82
CA ALA A 102 -8.87 -17.86 -36.17
C ALA A 102 -9.59 -18.11 -34.84
N LYS A 103 -9.38 -17.23 -33.86
CA LYS A 103 -10.09 -17.32 -32.59
C LYS A 103 -11.60 -17.21 -32.85
N PRO A 104 -12.44 -18.13 -32.35
CA PRO A 104 -13.86 -18.07 -32.58
C PRO A 104 -14.44 -16.77 -32.00
N LYS A 105 -15.42 -16.20 -32.70
CA LYS A 105 -16.12 -15.01 -32.22
C LYS A 105 -16.80 -15.34 -30.89
N ARG A 106 -16.47 -14.59 -29.84
CA ARG A 106 -17.10 -14.75 -28.52
C ARG A 106 -18.59 -14.47 -28.66
N GLN A 107 -19.42 -15.44 -28.30
CA GLN A 107 -20.87 -15.26 -28.28
C GLN A 107 -21.28 -14.32 -27.13
N PRO A 108 -22.28 -13.45 -27.34
CA PRO A 108 -22.81 -12.60 -26.27
C PRO A 108 -23.52 -13.47 -25.22
N ARG A 109 -23.40 -13.08 -23.94
CA ARG A 109 -23.99 -13.83 -22.81
C ARG A 109 -25.51 -14.05 -22.95
N SER A 110 -26.24 -13.10 -23.54
CA SER A 110 -27.68 -13.24 -23.76
C SER A 110 -28.06 -14.41 -24.66
N LYS A 111 -27.24 -14.70 -25.69
CA LYS A 111 -27.47 -15.86 -26.58
C LYS A 111 -27.12 -17.17 -25.90
N GLN A 112 -26.11 -17.17 -25.01
CA GLN A 112 -25.76 -18.34 -24.21
C GLN A 112 -26.89 -18.71 -23.25
N GLN A 113 -27.48 -17.71 -22.59
CA GLN A 113 -28.64 -17.89 -21.69
C GLN A 113 -29.87 -18.41 -22.44
N GLN A 114 -30.19 -17.86 -23.62
CA GLN A 114 -31.31 -18.33 -24.45
C GLN A 114 -31.10 -19.76 -25.00
N GLU A 115 -29.85 -20.19 -25.21
CA GLU A 115 -29.54 -21.56 -25.61
C GLU A 115 -29.57 -22.54 -24.43
N GLU A 116 -29.35 -22.07 -23.21
CA GLU A 116 -29.50 -22.85 -21.97
C GLU A 116 -30.98 -23.05 -21.62
N GLU A 117 -31.79 -21.98 -21.65
CA GLU A 117 -33.25 -22.02 -21.40
C GLU A 117 -34.03 -22.86 -22.43
N LYS A 118 -33.51 -23.02 -23.65
CA LYS A 118 -34.13 -23.87 -24.70
C LYS A 118 -33.71 -25.34 -24.65
N LYS A 119 -32.74 -25.68 -23.81
CA LYS A 119 -32.24 -27.05 -23.63
C LYS A 119 -32.86 -27.76 -22.42
N GLU A 120 -33.49 -27.01 -21.52
CA GLU A 120 -34.42 -27.52 -20.50
C GLU A 120 -35.81 -27.75 -21.10
#